data_AF-A0A7X8QX51-F1
#
_entry.id   AF-A0A7X8QX51-F1
#
_cell.length_a   1.000
_cell.length_b   1.000
_cell.length_c   1.000
_cell.angle_alpha   90.00
_cell.angle_beta   90.00
_cell.angle_gamma   90.00
#
_symmetry.space_group_name_H-M   'P 1'
#
loop_
_entity.id
_entity.type
_entity.pdbx_description
1 polymer ?
#
loop_
_entity_poly.entity_id
_entity_poly.type
_entity_poly.pdbx_seq_one_letter_code
_entity_poly.pdbx_strand_id
1 'polypeptide(L)' 'PPCIAYVLNGEAVGDGWGTIVVLINPTRSRVVFQLPHGDFKVAVDANGVNLGQAASMVSHSKAVEPVSMAVLYSDR' A
#
# COMPACT_ATOMS: atom_id res chain seq x y z
N PRO A 1 4.45 -17.35 9.02
CA PRO A 1 4.49 -17.04 7.57
C PRO A 1 5.20 -15.69 7.34
N PRO A 2 6.16 -15.59 6.41
CA PRO A 2 6.81 -14.32 6.13
C PRO A 2 5.83 -13.35 5.46
N CYS A 3 5.92 -12.07 5.80
CA CYS A 3 5.21 -11.03 5.06
C CYS A 3 5.87 -10.78 3.70
N ILE A 4 5.11 -10.28 2.73
CA ILE A 4 5.62 -9.93 1.40
C ILE A 4 5.36 -8.44 1.17
N ALA A 5 6.38 -7.72 0.71
CA ALA A 5 6.27 -6.32 0.33
C ALA A 5 7.03 -6.07 -0.97
N TYR A 6 6.45 -5.26 -1.86
CA TYR A 6 7.09 -4.86 -3.10
C TYR A 6 6.76 -3.40 -3.45
N VAL A 7 7.69 -2.78 -4.19
CA VAL A 7 7.56 -1.43 -4.71
C VAL A 7 7.68 -1.51 -6.23
N LEU A 8 6.72 -0.94 -6.95
CA LEU A 8 6.72 -0.80 -8.39
C LEU A 8 6.87 0.67 -8.75
N ASN A 9 7.69 0.95 -9.77
CA ASN A 9 7.76 2.26 -10.39
C ASN A 9 6.76 2.32 -11.54
N GLY A 10 5.55 2.83 -11.25
CA GLY A 10 4.48 2.98 -12.24
C GLY A 10 4.81 4.07 -13.27
N GLU A 11 5.40 5.17 -12.82
CA GLU A 11 5.80 6.28 -13.69
C GLU A 11 6.72 5.82 -14.84
N ALA A 12 7.69 4.95 -14.54
CA ALA A 12 8.65 4.44 -15.53
C ALA A 12 8.02 3.64 -16.67
N VAL A 13 6.80 3.12 -16.47
CA VAL A 13 6.05 2.35 -17.49
C VAL A 13 4.82 3.09 -18.01
N GLY A 14 4.66 4.37 -17.65
CA GLY A 14 3.54 5.20 -18.08
C GLY A 14 2.22 4.90 -17.37
N ASP A 15 2.26 4.28 -16.20
CA ASP A 15 1.09 4.08 -15.35
C ASP A 15 0.50 5.44 -14.89
N GLY A 16 -0.79 5.45 -14.54
CA GLY A 16 -1.45 6.62 -13.95
C GLY A 16 -0.99 6.92 -12.52
N TRP A 17 -0.33 5.97 -11.86
CA TRP A 17 0.25 6.11 -10.52
C TRP A 17 1.77 6.26 -10.59
N GLY A 18 2.34 7.05 -9.67
CA GLY A 18 3.78 7.28 -9.59
C GLY A 18 4.53 6.06 -9.06
N THR A 19 4.59 5.91 -7.73
CA THR A 19 5.11 4.73 -7.04
C THR A 19 3.97 3.91 -6.49
N ILE A 20 4.00 2.58 -6.65
CA ILE A 20 3.00 1.65 -6.14
C ILE A 20 3.65 0.77 -5.07
N VAL A 21 3.08 0.71 -3.88
CA VAL A 21 3.55 -0.14 -2.78
C VAL A 21 2.49 -1.19 -2.51
N VAL A 22 2.90 -2.46 -2.44
CA VAL A 22 1.99 -3.54 -2.06
C VAL A 22 2.53 -4.29 -0.88
N LEU A 23 1.65 -4.52 0.09
CA LEU A 23 1.93 -5.11 1.38
C LEU A 23 0.97 -6.27 1.61
N ILE A 24 1.50 -7.48 1.75
CA ILE A 24 0.72 -8.68 2.00
C ILE A 24 1.06 -9.19 3.40
N ASN A 25 0.05 -9.23 4.26
CA ASN A 25 0.13 -9.80 5.60
C ASN A 25 -0.59 -11.18 5.63
N PRO A 26 0.14 -12.29 5.48
CA PRO A 26 -0.43 -13.63 5.60
C PRO A 26 -0.55 -14.11 7.04
N THR A 27 -0.18 -13.29 8.03
CA THR A 27 -0.21 -13.69 9.43
C THR A 27 -1.60 -13.48 10.03
N ARG A 28 -1.88 -14.15 11.17
CA ARG A 28 -3.13 -13.97 11.93
C ARG A 28 -3.08 -12.78 12.88
N SER A 29 -2.03 -11.97 12.80
CA SER A 29 -1.78 -10.79 13.63
C SER A 29 -1.62 -9.55 12.76
N ARG A 30 -1.92 -8.38 13.31
CA ARG A 30 -1.65 -7.10 12.65
C ARG A 30 -0.13 -6.91 12.50
N VAL A 31 0.31 -6.46 11.33
CA VAL A 31 1.74 -6.21 11.03
C VAL A 31 1.92 -4.76 10.59
N VAL A 32 2.99 -4.12 11.06
CA VAL A 32 3.38 -2.77 10.64
C VAL A 32 4.53 -2.86 9.66
N PHE A 33 4.32 -2.35 8.44
CA PHE A 33 5.34 -2.23 7.42
C PHE A 33 5.90 -0.81 7.41
N GLN A 34 7.22 -0.70 7.27
CA GLN A 34 7.87 0.58 6.96
C GLN A 34 7.70 0.87 5.47
N LEU A 35 7.36 2.11 5.15
CA LEU A 35 7.17 2.58 3.78
C LEU A 35 8.44 3.28 3.29
N PRO A 36 8.67 3.31 1.97
CA PRO A 36 9.60 4.25 1.37
C PRO A 36 9.25 5.71 1.75
N HIS A 37 10.21 6.62 1.55
CA HIS A 37 9.93 8.04 1.68
C HIS A 37 8.85 8.47 0.68
N GLY A 38 7.92 9.31 1.15
CA GLY A 38 6.82 9.84 0.35
C GLY A 38 5.49 9.72 1.07
N ASP A 39 4.49 10.39 0.52
CA ASP A 39 3.11 10.30 0.95
C ASP A 39 2.33 9.43 -0.05
N PHE A 40 1.59 8.45 0.46
CA PHE A 40 0.86 7.50 -0.36
C PHE A 40 -0.64 7.53 -0.04
N LYS A 41 -1.45 7.36 -1.08
CA LYS A 41 -2.89 7.10 -1.00
C LYS A 41 -3.13 5.60 -0.90
N VAL A 42 -4.10 5.19 -0.09
CA VAL A 42 -4.53 3.79 0.01
C VAL A 42 -5.52 3.48 -1.11
N ALA A 43 -5.14 2.65 -2.07
CA ALA A 43 -6.03 2.15 -3.14
C ALA A 43 -6.80 0.90 -2.72
N VAL A 44 -6.20 0.04 -1.90
CA VAL A 44 -6.82 -1.20 -1.40
C VAL A 44 -6.44 -1.38 0.06
N ASP A 45 -7.39 -1.79 0.88
CA ASP A 45 -7.16 -2.30 2.23
C ASP A 45 -8.00 -3.56 2.51
N ALA A 46 -8.06 -3.98 3.77
CA ALA A 46 -8.81 -5.16 4.20
C ALA A 46 -10.33 -5.09 3.89
N ASN A 47 -10.87 -3.90 3.66
CA ASN A 47 -12.27 -3.68 3.28
C ASN A 47 -12.49 -3.67 1.77
N GLY A 48 -11.43 -3.81 0.97
CA GLY A 48 -11.48 -3.86 -0.49
C GLY A 48 -10.93 -2.60 -1.16
N VAL A 49 -11.46 -2.30 -2.34
CA VAL A 49 -10.98 -1.22 -3.22
C VAL A 49 -11.50 0.13 -2.73
N ASN A 50 -10.60 1.09 -2.54
CA ASN A 50 -10.86 2.45 -2.09
C ASN A 50 -10.36 3.48 -3.13
N LEU A 51 -10.93 3.42 -4.33
CA LEU A 51 -10.65 4.36 -5.42
C LEU A 51 -11.73 5.45 -5.41
N GLY A 52 -11.61 6.44 -4.51
CA GLY A 52 -12.60 7.51 -4.31
C GLY A 52 -12.12 8.64 -3.39
N GLN A 53 -12.90 9.73 -3.31
CA GLN A 53 -12.52 10.95 -2.56
C GLN A 53 -12.27 10.68 -1.08
N ALA A 54 -11.11 11.15 -0.61
CA ALA A 54 -10.52 10.97 0.73
C ALA A 54 -9.84 9.61 1.00
N ALA A 55 -9.18 9.02 0.00
CA ALA A 55 -8.15 8.01 0.26
C ALA A 55 -7.18 8.55 1.32
N SER A 56 -7.11 7.89 2.48
CA SER A 56 -6.29 8.35 3.59
C SER A 56 -4.84 8.40 3.15
N MET A 57 -4.20 9.56 3.34
CA MET A 57 -2.77 9.72 3.14
C MET A 57 -2.02 9.00 4.26
N VAL A 58 -0.98 8.25 3.89
CA VAL A 58 -0.13 7.50 4.81
C VAL A 58 1.32 7.77 4.44
N SER A 59 2.15 7.97 5.45
CA SER A 59 3.60 8.13 5.31
C SER A 59 4.32 7.36 6.40
N HIS A 60 5.61 7.07 6.18
CA HIS A 60 6.52 6.35 7.10
C HIS A 60 6.18 4.87 7.33
N SER A 61 4.94 4.54 7.70
CA SER A 61 4.53 3.17 7.99
C SER A 61 3.04 2.93 7.72
N LYS A 62 2.69 1.67 7.44
CA LYS A 62 1.30 1.22 7.29
C LYS A 62 1.08 -0.05 8.12
N ALA A 63 0.08 -0.01 8.97
CA ALA A 63 -0.45 -1.22 9.61
C ALA A 63 -1.39 -1.95 8.64
N VAL A 64 -1.19 -3.27 8.51
CA VAL A 64 -1.96 -4.17 7.63
C VAL A 64 -2.60 -5.25 8.50
N GLU A 65 -3.90 -5.44 8.31
CA GLU A 65 -4.72 -6.35 9.11
C GLU A 65 -4.36 -7.83 8.86
N PRO A 66 -4.72 -8.75 9.77
CA PRO A 66 -4.50 -10.18 9.59
C PRO A 66 -5.06 -10.71 8.26
N VAL A 67 -4.32 -11.62 7.62
CA VAL A 67 -4.73 -12.34 6.40
C VAL A 67 -5.32 -11.38 5.35
N SER A 68 -4.59 -10.30 5.06
CA SER A 68 -5.06 -9.23 4.17
C SER A 68 -3.92 -8.63 3.35
N MET A 69 -4.27 -7.71 2.45
CA MET A 69 -3.35 -6.95 1.63
C MET A 69 -3.71 -5.47 1.66
N ALA A 70 -2.70 -4.61 1.53
CA ALA A 70 -2.86 -3.21 1.22
C ALA A 70 -2.10 -2.85 -0.05
N VAL A 71 -2.71 -2.01 -0.89
CA VAL A 71 -2.08 -1.40 -2.06
C VAL A 71 -2.11 0.10 -1.86
N LEU A 72 -0.95 0.74 -1.96
CA LEU A 72 -0.79 2.17 -1.85
C LEU A 72 -0.17 2.73 -3.13
N TYR A 73 -0.42 4.00 -3.42
CA TYR A 73 0.18 4.66 -4.56
C TYR A 73 0.48 6.14 -4.27
N SER A 74 1.53 6.69 -4.88
CA SER A 74 1.76 8.13 -4.93
C SER A 74 1.09 8.72 -6.16
N ASP A 75 0.78 10.01 -6.11
CA ASP A 75 0.55 10.77 -7.33
C ASP A 75 1.84 10.81 -8.17
N ARG A 76 1.66 11.11 -9.46
CA ARG A 76 2.76 11.33 -10.41
C ARG A 76 3.36 12.72 -10.24
#